data_AF-A0A9P6LV04-F1
#
_entry.id   AF-A0A9P6LV04-F1
#
_cell.length_a   1.000
_cell.length_b   1.000
_cell.length_c   1.000
_cell.angle_alpha   90.00
_cell.angle_beta   90.00
_cell.angle_gamma   90.00
#
_symmetry.space_group_name_H-M   'P 1'
#
loop_
_entity.id
_entity.type
_entity.pdbx_description
1 polymer ?
#
loop_
_entity_poly.entity_id
_entity_poly.type
_entity_poly.pdbx_seq_one_letter_code
_entity_poly.pdbx_strand_id
1 'polypeptide(L)'
;MSRKPAWFYPFRGITYLLSNPGLWPRVILPFIVLLVITIVLLILAFIYLLPIQIDYFIRHSWPNWAAKAFAVLLTLVEAALGSLISYLALMPLWEDALFDAVLKTRKLGYIVDTAHGNYRTCLYGVAAGLYIILFQSIVVSLIVLLPLHAVPVVGTIVYCYLNGWVMAFSKRIHYDVELC
;
A
#
# COMPACT_ATOMS: atom_id res chain seq x y z
N MET A 1 5.30 -0.41 36.52
CA MET A 1 5.58 -0.42 35.07
C MET A 1 5.78 1.02 34.60
N SER A 2 7.01 1.43 34.25
CA SER A 2 7.25 2.77 33.71
C SER A 2 6.55 2.92 32.35
N ARG A 3 5.62 3.88 32.27
CA ARG A 3 4.87 4.20 31.04
C ARG A 3 5.88 4.76 30.02
N LYS A 4 6.36 3.90 29.12
CA LYS A 4 7.25 4.34 28.04
C LYS A 4 6.48 5.26 27.09
N PRO A 5 7.12 6.31 26.57
CA PRO A 5 6.44 7.25 25.70
C PRO A 5 6.06 6.60 24.36
N ALA A 6 4.94 7.03 23.78
CA ALA A 6 4.34 6.38 22.61
C ALA A 6 5.22 6.40 21.34
N TRP A 7 6.13 7.38 21.23
CA TRP A 7 7.07 7.44 20.12
C TRP A 7 8.12 6.30 20.13
N PHE A 8 8.26 5.55 21.24
CA PHE A 8 9.22 4.45 21.34
C PHE A 8 8.69 3.11 20.80
N TYR A 9 7.40 3.00 20.48
CA TYR A 9 6.79 1.76 19.98
C TYR A 9 7.37 1.28 18.63
N PRO A 10 7.62 2.15 17.62
CA PRO A 10 8.23 1.74 16.35
C PRO A 10 9.61 1.09 16.54
N PHE A 11 10.47 1.68 17.37
CA PHE A 11 11.80 1.13 17.68
C PHE A 11 11.73 -0.24 18.37
N ARG A 12 10.74 -0.43 19.24
CA ARG A 12 10.44 -1.74 19.83
C ARG A 12 9.99 -2.76 18.80
N GLY A 13 9.23 -2.35 17.79
CA GLY A 13 8.84 -3.20 16.66
C GLY A 13 10.06 -3.67 15.86
N ILE A 14 10.94 -2.74 15.48
CA ILE A 14 12.16 -3.04 14.71
C ILE A 14 13.07 -3.99 15.47
N THR A 15 13.38 -3.67 16.74
CA THR A 15 14.22 -4.53 17.59
C THR A 15 13.61 -5.92 17.78
N TYR A 16 12.28 -6.00 17.95
CA TYR A 16 11.60 -7.28 18.07
C TYR A 16 11.63 -8.10 16.78
N LEU A 17 11.47 -7.47 15.61
CA LEU A 17 11.58 -8.13 14.31
C LEU A 17 12.99 -8.68 14.09
N LEU A 18 14.02 -7.91 14.44
CA LEU A 18 15.42 -8.33 14.32
C LEU A 18 15.76 -9.50 15.25
N SER A 19 15.18 -9.55 16.46
CA SER A 19 15.42 -10.65 17.41
C SER A 19 14.67 -11.96 17.08
N ASN A 20 13.70 -11.96 16.15
CA ASN A 20 12.88 -13.13 15.83
C ASN A 20 13.00 -13.48 14.33
N PRO A 21 13.99 -14.30 13.94
CA PRO A 21 14.24 -14.64 12.54
C PRO A 21 13.09 -15.40 11.88
N GLY A 22 12.21 -16.05 12.66
CA GLY A 22 11.01 -16.72 12.14
C GLY A 22 9.97 -15.79 11.50
N LEU A 23 10.05 -14.47 11.74
CA LEU A 23 9.16 -13.47 11.15
C LEU A 23 9.67 -12.94 9.80
N TRP A 24 10.96 -13.10 9.50
CA TRP A 24 11.60 -12.51 8.32
C TRP A 24 11.01 -13.01 7.00
N PRO A 25 10.69 -14.30 6.81
CA PRO A 25 10.07 -14.77 5.58
C PRO A 25 8.74 -14.07 5.32
N ARG A 26 7.96 -13.76 6.35
CA ARG A 26 6.67 -13.06 6.20
C ARG A 26 6.82 -11.60 5.80
N VAL A 27 7.94 -10.97 6.16
CA VAL A 27 8.27 -9.60 5.74
C VAL A 27 8.88 -9.57 4.35
N ILE A 28 9.76 -10.50 4.01
CA ILE A 28 10.50 -10.51 2.73
C ILE A 28 9.63 -11.02 1.56
N LEU A 29 8.76 -12.02 1.82
CA LEU A 29 7.87 -12.60 0.82
C LEU A 29 7.02 -11.56 0.05
N PRO A 30 6.30 -10.62 0.71
CA PRO A 30 5.50 -9.63 -0.01
C PRO A 30 6.35 -8.74 -0.92
N PHE A 31 7.58 -8.38 -0.53
CA PHE A 31 8.48 -7.61 -1.39
C PHE A 31 8.88 -8.39 -2.64
N ILE A 32 9.18 -9.70 -2.51
CA ILE A 32 9.50 -10.55 -3.66
C ILE A 32 8.29 -10.69 -4.58
N VAL A 33 7.10 -10.95 -4.02
CA VAL A 33 5.87 -11.11 -4.80
C VAL A 33 5.54 -9.80 -5.55
N LEU A 34 5.61 -8.65 -4.88
CA LEU A 34 5.39 -7.34 -5.52
C LEU A 34 6.42 -7.05 -6.60
N LEU A 35 7.69 -7.40 -6.38
CA LEU A 35 8.74 -7.23 -7.37
C LEU A 35 8.46 -8.08 -8.62
N VAL A 36 8.06 -9.35 -8.45
CA VAL A 36 7.68 -10.23 -9.56
C VAL A 36 6.47 -9.67 -10.31
N ILE A 37 5.41 -9.28 -9.60
CA ILE A 37 4.22 -8.66 -10.21
C ILE A 37 4.60 -7.42 -11.01
N THR A 38 5.45 -6.56 -10.46
CA THR A 38 5.88 -5.32 -11.13
C THR A 38 6.67 -5.62 -12.40
N ILE A 39 7.59 -6.58 -12.37
CA ILE A 39 8.35 -7.00 -13.56
C ILE A 39 7.41 -7.58 -14.62
N VAL A 40 6.47 -8.44 -14.23
CA VAL A 40 5.49 -9.04 -15.16
C VAL A 40 4.61 -7.97 -15.78
N LEU A 41 4.07 -7.04 -14.98
CA LEU A 41 3.26 -5.94 -15.48
C LEU A 41 4.04 -5.04 -16.45
N LEU A 42 5.30 -4.76 -16.16
CA LEU A 42 6.16 -3.97 -17.03
C LEU A 42 6.37 -4.67 -18.38
N ILE A 43 6.72 -5.97 -18.36
CA ILE A 43 6.92 -6.76 -19.58
C ILE A 43 5.63 -6.81 -20.41
N LEU A 44 4.49 -7.09 -19.77
CA LEU A 44 3.18 -7.12 -20.43
C LEU A 44 2.82 -5.76 -21.04
N ALA A 45 3.11 -4.66 -20.33
CA ALA A 45 2.85 -3.31 -20.83
C ALA A 45 3.69 -3.01 -22.09
N PHE A 46 4.97 -3.37 -22.10
CA PHE A 46 5.81 -3.16 -23.28
C PHE A 46 5.45 -4.07 -24.47
N ILE A 47 4.97 -5.29 -24.23
CA ILE A 47 4.60 -6.22 -25.31
C ILE A 47 3.23 -5.88 -25.89
N TYR A 48 2.24 -5.57 -25.04
CA TYR A 48 0.84 -5.44 -25.46
C TYR A 48 0.37 -3.98 -25.54
N LEU A 49 0.63 -3.16 -24.52
CA LEU A 49 0.12 -1.77 -24.46
C LEU A 49 0.84 -0.87 -25.47
N LEU A 50 2.17 -0.96 -25.55
CA LEU A 50 2.97 -0.09 -26.41
C LEU A 50 2.55 -0.13 -27.89
N PRO A 51 2.40 -1.29 -28.56
CA PRO A 51 1.98 -1.29 -29.96
C PRO A 51 0.55 -0.76 -30.14
N ILE A 52 -0.38 -1.09 -29.23
CA ILE A 52 -1.76 -0.62 -29.28
C ILE A 52 -1.81 0.92 -29.17
N GLN A 53 -1.02 1.50 -28.27
CA GLN A 53 -0.95 2.96 -28.09
C GLN A 53 -0.33 3.65 -29.30
N ILE A 54 0.73 3.09 -29.89
CA ILE A 54 1.35 3.65 -31.11
C ILE A 54 0.32 3.68 -32.25
N ASP A 55 -0.40 2.59 -32.48
CA ASP A 55 -1.42 2.51 -33.52
C ASP A 55 -2.57 3.48 -33.27
N TYR A 56 -2.95 3.68 -32.00
CA TYR A 56 -3.96 4.66 -31.61
C TYR A 56 -3.54 6.09 -31.96
N PHE A 57 -2.30 6.49 -31.63
CA PHE A 57 -1.79 7.83 -31.93
C PHE A 57 -1.59 8.06 -33.44
N ILE A 58 -1.13 7.06 -34.19
CA ILE A 58 -0.97 7.15 -35.65
C ILE A 58 -2.33 7.33 -36.33
N ARG A 59 -3.38 6.61 -35.89
CA ARG A 59 -4.75 6.79 -36.40
C ARG A 59 -5.30 8.19 -36.11
N HIS A 60 -4.85 8.83 -35.03
CA HIS A 60 -5.21 10.21 -34.68
C HIS A 60 -4.36 11.28 -35.38
N SER A 61 -3.61 10.92 -36.44
CA SER A 61 -2.79 11.83 -37.27
C SER A 61 -1.61 12.47 -36.53
N TRP A 62 -1.07 11.82 -35.49
CA TRP A 62 0.13 12.31 -34.81
C TRP A 62 1.40 12.00 -35.62
N PRO A 63 2.44 12.86 -35.57
CA PRO A 63 3.71 12.57 -36.22
C PRO A 63 4.40 11.37 -35.56
N ASN A 64 5.03 10.51 -36.38
CA ASN A 64 5.59 9.21 -35.97
C ASN A 64 6.55 9.28 -34.77
N TRP A 65 7.35 10.34 -34.64
CA TRP A 65 8.29 10.50 -33.54
C TRP A 65 7.56 10.84 -32.22
N ALA A 66 6.52 11.68 -32.28
CA ALA A 66 5.74 12.07 -31.11
C ALA A 66 4.88 10.91 -30.63
N ALA A 67 4.21 10.20 -31.55
CA ALA A 67 3.41 9.02 -31.23
C ALA A 67 4.20 7.98 -30.42
N LYS A 68 5.45 7.70 -30.82
CA LYS A 68 6.32 6.76 -30.09
C LYS A 68 6.74 7.27 -28.72
N ALA A 69 7.13 8.55 -28.61
CA ALA A 69 7.56 9.13 -27.33
C ALA A 69 6.42 9.15 -26.30
N PHE A 70 5.23 9.59 -26.71
CA PHE A 70 4.05 9.63 -25.83
C PHE A 70 3.53 8.24 -25.48
N ALA A 71 3.57 7.27 -26.41
CA ALA A 71 3.22 5.88 -26.10
C ALA A 71 4.15 5.27 -25.05
N VAL A 72 5.47 5.49 -25.13
CA VAL A 72 6.40 5.00 -24.09
C VAL A 72 6.08 5.61 -22.72
N LEU A 73 5.85 6.93 -22.67
CA LEU A 73 5.49 7.61 -21.42
C LEU A 73 4.18 7.07 -20.83
N LEU A 74 3.14 6.92 -21.66
CA LEU A 74 1.84 6.43 -21.21
C LEU A 74 1.91 4.97 -20.76
N THR A 75 2.65 4.12 -21.49
CA THR A 75 2.91 2.73 -21.11
C THR A 75 3.60 2.64 -19.74
N LEU A 76 4.59 3.50 -19.46
CA LEU A 76 5.26 3.54 -18.15
C LEU A 76 4.30 3.99 -17.04
N VAL A 77 3.46 4.99 -17.29
CA VAL A 77 2.46 5.45 -16.33
C VAL A 77 1.43 4.35 -16.05
N GLU A 78 0.92 3.66 -17.08
CA GLU A 78 -0.04 2.57 -16.92
C GLU A 78 0.57 1.38 -16.16
N ALA A 79 1.82 1.01 -16.45
CA ALA A 79 2.53 -0.03 -15.69
C ALA A 79 2.73 0.37 -14.22
N ALA A 80 3.09 1.64 -13.96
CA ALA A 80 3.22 2.17 -12.60
C ALA A 80 1.86 2.16 -11.86
N LEU A 81 0.78 2.59 -12.51
CA LEU A 81 -0.57 2.54 -11.95
C LEU A 81 -1.00 1.10 -11.64
N GLY A 82 -0.73 0.15 -12.54
CA GLY A 82 -1.00 -1.27 -12.31
C GLY A 82 -0.24 -1.82 -11.10
N SER A 83 1.04 -1.45 -10.95
CA SER A 83 1.84 -1.83 -9.78
C SER A 83 1.31 -1.22 -8.49
N LEU A 84 0.85 0.04 -8.53
CA LEU A 84 0.26 0.74 -7.39
C LEU A 84 -1.05 0.08 -6.95
N ILE A 85 -1.92 -0.28 -7.90
CA ILE A 85 -3.18 -0.98 -7.59
C ILE A 85 -2.87 -2.34 -6.95
N SER A 86 -1.90 -3.08 -7.51
CA SER A 86 -1.47 -4.37 -6.98
C SER A 86 -0.92 -4.24 -5.55
N TYR A 87 -0.12 -3.21 -5.30
CA TYR A 87 0.39 -2.88 -3.97
C TYR A 87 -0.75 -2.57 -2.99
N LEU A 88 -1.68 -1.70 -3.37
CA LEU A 88 -2.81 -1.31 -2.52
C LEU A 88 -3.74 -2.47 -2.19
N ALA A 89 -3.93 -3.42 -3.11
CA ALA A 89 -4.77 -4.58 -2.88
C ALA A 89 -4.11 -5.63 -1.98
N LEU A 90 -2.80 -5.87 -2.13
CA LEU A 90 -2.10 -6.95 -1.44
C LEU A 90 -1.49 -6.52 -0.11
N MET A 91 -1.09 -5.25 0.05
CA MET A 91 -0.47 -4.74 1.26
C MET A 91 -1.32 -4.97 2.52
N PRO A 92 -2.65 -4.69 2.54
CA PRO A 92 -3.47 -4.92 3.72
C PRO A 92 -3.45 -6.39 4.18
N LEU A 93 -3.59 -7.34 3.23
CA LEU A 93 -3.57 -8.78 3.51
C LEU A 93 -2.28 -9.24 4.18
N TRP A 94 -1.14 -8.70 3.75
CA TRP A 94 0.15 -9.07 4.31
C TRP A 94 0.43 -8.42 5.66
N GLU A 95 -0.06 -7.18 5.87
CA GLU A 95 0.04 -6.51 7.16
C GLU A 95 -0.73 -7.30 8.24
N ASP A 96 -1.94 -7.77 7.91
CA ASP A 96 -2.76 -8.60 8.80
C ASP A 96 -2.07 -9.94 9.10
N ALA A 97 -1.58 -10.64 8.06
CA ALA A 97 -0.88 -11.92 8.23
C ALA A 97 0.44 -11.81 9.02
N LEU A 98 1.12 -10.65 8.94
CA LEU A 98 2.30 -10.35 9.74
C LEU A 98 1.91 -10.07 11.19
N PHE A 99 0.82 -9.35 11.42
CA PHE A 99 0.30 -9.06 12.74
C PHE A 99 -0.08 -10.34 13.50
N ASP A 100 -0.79 -11.25 12.84
CA ASP A 100 -1.12 -12.57 13.37
C ASP A 100 0.13 -13.39 13.71
N ALA A 101 1.17 -13.30 12.88
CA ALA A 101 2.46 -13.93 13.14
C ALA A 101 3.04 -13.48 14.48
N VAL A 102 3.04 -12.15 14.68
CA VAL A 102 3.59 -11.51 15.87
C VAL A 102 2.79 -11.92 17.11
N LEU A 103 1.45 -11.96 17.03
CA LEU A 103 0.60 -12.40 18.14
C LEU A 103 0.83 -13.88 18.49
N LYS A 104 1.00 -14.75 17.48
CA LYS A 104 1.34 -16.17 17.68
C LYS A 104 2.71 -16.33 18.36
N THR A 105 3.73 -15.57 17.95
CA THR A 105 5.06 -15.58 18.61
C THR A 105 5.01 -15.05 20.05
N ARG A 106 4.06 -14.16 20.36
CA ARG A 106 3.83 -13.62 21.72
C ARG A 106 3.01 -14.53 22.64
N LYS A 107 2.66 -15.76 22.20
CA LYS A 107 1.76 -16.70 22.92
C LYS A 107 0.32 -16.20 23.11
N LEU A 108 -0.11 -15.24 22.28
CA LEU A 108 -1.49 -14.71 22.26
C LEU A 108 -2.31 -15.29 21.08
N GLY A 109 -1.84 -16.39 20.48
CA GLY A 109 -2.43 -16.99 19.28
C GLY A 109 -3.88 -17.46 19.45
N TYR A 110 -4.33 -17.75 20.68
CA TYR A 110 -5.71 -18.18 20.94
C TYR A 110 -6.75 -17.12 20.53
N ILE A 111 -6.40 -15.83 20.61
CA ILE A 111 -7.30 -14.72 20.25
C ILE A 111 -7.48 -14.67 18.73
N VAL A 112 -6.38 -14.87 17.99
CA VAL A 112 -6.36 -14.90 16.52
C VAL A 112 -7.14 -16.09 15.97
N ASP A 113 -6.96 -17.26 16.57
CA ASP A 113 -7.61 -18.49 16.10
C ASP A 113 -9.12 -18.49 16.41
N THR A 114 -9.59 -17.66 17.36
CA THR A 114 -11.03 -17.46 17.64
C THR A 114 -11.69 -16.49 16.66
N ALA A 115 -10.94 -15.54 16.10
CA ALA A 115 -11.45 -14.52 15.18
C ALA A 115 -11.56 -14.98 13.70
N HIS A 116 -10.72 -15.92 13.26
CA HIS A 116 -10.55 -16.32 11.85
C HIS A 116 -11.62 -17.27 11.26
N GLY A 117 -12.85 -17.24 11.78
CA GLY A 117 -13.90 -18.19 11.38
C GLY A 117 -14.53 -18.00 9.99
N ASN A 118 -14.23 -16.93 9.24
CA ASN A 118 -14.98 -16.64 8.01
C ASN A 118 -14.16 -16.01 6.88
N TYR A 119 -14.04 -16.69 5.74
CA TYR A 119 -13.31 -16.20 4.55
C TYR A 119 -13.86 -14.88 3.99
N ARG A 120 -15.14 -14.60 4.22
CA ARG A 120 -15.82 -13.38 3.77
C ARG A 120 -15.22 -12.13 4.43
N THR A 121 -14.78 -12.22 5.67
CA THR A 121 -14.20 -11.11 6.42
C THR A 121 -12.91 -10.61 5.79
N CYS A 122 -12.12 -11.50 5.20
CA CYS A 122 -10.89 -11.17 4.46
C CYS A 122 -11.19 -10.34 3.20
N LEU A 123 -12.23 -10.71 2.43
CA LEU A 123 -12.64 -9.98 1.22
C LEU A 123 -13.22 -8.59 1.56
N TYR A 124 -14.02 -8.50 2.62
CA TYR A 124 -14.53 -7.24 3.13
C TYR A 124 -13.42 -6.36 3.74
N GLY A 125 -12.41 -6.96 4.39
CA GLY A 125 -11.23 -6.26 4.91
C GLY A 125 -10.40 -5.61 3.80
N VAL A 126 -10.17 -6.33 2.68
CA VAL A 126 -9.52 -5.76 1.50
C VAL A 126 -10.35 -4.63 0.90
N ALA A 127 -11.67 -4.84 0.71
CA ALA A 127 -12.54 -3.81 0.15
C ALA A 127 -12.66 -2.57 1.07
N ALA A 128 -12.72 -2.76 2.38
CA ALA A 128 -12.77 -1.69 3.37
C ALA A 128 -11.42 -0.97 3.50
N GLY A 129 -10.31 -1.69 3.46
CA GLY A 129 -8.96 -1.11 3.45
C GLY A 129 -8.72 -0.28 2.19
N LEU A 130 -9.11 -0.80 1.03
CA LEU A 130 -9.06 -0.07 -0.23
C LEU A 130 -9.97 1.17 -0.17
N TYR A 131 -11.18 1.03 0.38
CA TYR A 131 -12.13 2.14 0.53
C TYR A 131 -11.61 3.23 1.46
N ILE A 132 -11.06 2.88 2.63
CA ILE A 132 -10.51 3.85 3.59
C ILE A 132 -9.28 4.55 3.00
N ILE A 133 -8.36 3.81 2.38
CA ILE A 133 -7.16 4.40 1.77
C ILE A 133 -7.54 5.27 0.57
N LEU A 134 -8.45 4.83 -0.31
CA LEU A 134 -8.91 5.62 -1.45
C LEU A 134 -9.71 6.84 -1.01
N PHE A 135 -10.66 6.69 -0.10
CA PHE A 135 -11.45 7.80 0.42
C PHE A 135 -10.56 8.84 1.08
N GLN A 136 -9.59 8.40 1.88
CA GLN A 136 -8.69 9.31 2.58
C GLN A 136 -7.65 9.97 1.66
N SER A 137 -7.04 9.20 0.74
CA SER A 137 -6.08 9.76 -0.21
C SER A 137 -6.76 10.69 -1.23
N ILE A 138 -7.97 10.39 -1.68
CA ILE A 138 -8.68 11.22 -2.66
C ILE A 138 -9.35 12.42 -1.97
N VAL A 139 -10.07 12.24 -0.87
CA VAL A 139 -10.82 13.33 -0.25
C VAL A 139 -9.91 14.27 0.55
N VAL A 140 -8.97 13.73 1.33
CA VAL A 140 -8.11 14.57 2.19
C VAL A 140 -6.91 15.11 1.40
N SER A 141 -6.21 14.30 0.61
CA SER A 141 -5.04 14.80 -0.12
C SER A 141 -5.37 15.60 -1.39
N LEU A 142 -6.43 15.25 -2.14
CA LEU A 142 -6.70 15.98 -3.39
C LEU A 142 -7.39 17.33 -3.16
N ILE A 143 -8.33 17.41 -2.21
CA ILE A 143 -9.16 18.62 -2.00
C ILE A 143 -8.47 19.61 -1.06
N VAL A 144 -7.87 19.13 0.05
CA VAL A 144 -7.28 20.02 1.07
C VAL A 144 -5.83 20.32 0.78
N LEU A 145 -5.11 19.36 0.21
CA LEU A 145 -3.65 19.34 0.25
C LEU A 145 -3.00 19.83 -1.05
N LEU A 146 -3.66 19.61 -2.19
CA LEU A 146 -3.26 20.11 -3.50
C LEU A 146 -3.20 21.66 -3.56
N PRO A 147 -4.16 22.42 -3.00
CA PRO A 147 -4.00 23.87 -2.85
C PRO A 147 -2.97 24.25 -1.78
N LEU A 148 -2.73 23.41 -0.76
CA LEU A 148 -1.80 23.69 0.33
C LEU A 148 -0.33 23.45 -0.04
N HIS A 149 -0.05 22.52 -0.96
CA HIS A 149 1.27 22.27 -1.54
C HIS A 149 1.78 23.41 -2.43
N ALA A 150 0.90 24.35 -2.81
CA ALA A 150 1.31 25.58 -3.49
C ALA A 150 2.18 26.49 -2.59
N VAL A 151 2.10 26.33 -1.26
CA VAL A 151 2.97 27.03 -0.31
C VAL A 151 4.05 26.07 0.18
N PRO A 152 5.32 26.24 -0.26
CA PRO A 152 6.41 25.39 0.21
C PRO A 152 6.57 25.51 1.73
N VAL A 153 7.03 24.43 2.38
CA VAL A 153 7.23 24.29 3.84
C VAL A 153 5.92 24.11 4.63
N VAL A 154 4.95 25.02 4.55
CA VAL A 154 3.70 24.93 5.36
C VAL A 154 2.85 23.75 4.91
N GLY A 155 2.68 23.57 3.59
CA GLY A 155 1.94 22.44 3.04
C GLY A 155 2.55 21.10 3.43
N THR A 156 3.88 21.01 3.45
CA THR A 156 4.59 19.78 3.84
C THR A 156 4.41 19.44 5.31
N ILE A 157 4.44 20.42 6.22
CA ILE A 157 4.25 20.19 7.65
C ILE A 157 2.84 19.69 7.94
N VAL A 158 1.83 20.35 7.38
CA VAL A 158 0.41 19.97 7.55
C VAL A 158 0.16 18.59 6.94
N TYR A 159 0.77 18.31 5.78
CA TYR A 159 0.71 16.99 5.15
C TYR A 159 1.25 15.88 6.05
N CYS A 160 2.45 16.07 6.61
CA CYS A 160 3.05 15.09 7.50
C CYS A 160 2.20 14.87 8.75
N TYR A 161 1.62 15.93 9.31
CA TYR A 161 0.77 15.83 10.49
C TYR A 161 -0.53 15.04 10.20
N LEU A 162 -1.25 15.39 9.14
CA LEU A 162 -2.50 14.71 8.78
C LEU A 162 -2.25 13.25 8.40
N ASN A 163 -1.23 12.96 7.58
CA ASN A 163 -0.93 11.58 7.20
C ASN A 163 -0.45 10.74 8.38
N GLY A 164 0.39 11.32 9.26
CA GLY A 164 0.84 10.63 10.47
C GLY A 164 -0.30 10.29 11.41
N TRP A 165 -1.23 11.23 11.63
CA TRP A 165 -2.41 11.02 12.46
C TRP A 165 -3.27 9.86 11.92
N VAL A 166 -3.58 9.90 10.63
CA VAL A 166 -4.50 8.89 10.11
C VAL A 166 -3.85 7.52 9.92
N MET A 167 -2.55 7.47 9.63
CA MET A 167 -1.80 6.20 9.67
C MET A 167 -1.85 5.59 11.07
N ALA A 168 -1.68 6.38 12.12
CA ALA A 168 -1.79 5.91 13.50
C ALA A 168 -3.22 5.40 13.81
N PHE A 169 -4.25 6.08 13.32
CA PHE A 169 -5.63 5.67 13.49
C PHE A 169 -5.94 4.36 12.75
N SER A 170 -5.51 4.23 11.49
CA SER A 170 -5.67 3.01 10.68
C SER A 170 -5.06 1.79 11.36
N LYS A 171 -3.84 1.91 11.92
CA LYS A 171 -3.19 0.81 12.66
C LYS A 171 -3.86 0.50 14.00
N ARG A 172 -4.63 1.44 14.56
CA ARG A 172 -5.33 1.27 15.83
C ARG A 172 -6.74 0.68 15.66
N ILE A 173 -7.43 1.00 14.57
CA ILE A 173 -8.75 0.42 14.27
C ILE A 173 -8.69 -1.10 14.19
N HIS A 174 -7.63 -1.65 13.58
CA HIS A 174 -7.43 -3.10 13.52
C HIS A 174 -7.39 -3.75 14.93
N TYR A 175 -6.76 -3.07 15.90
CA TYR A 175 -6.77 -3.50 17.31
C TYR A 175 -8.16 -3.40 17.96
N ASP A 176 -8.91 -2.33 17.66
CA ASP A 176 -10.17 -2.03 18.35
C ASP A 176 -11.37 -2.78 17.75
N VAL A 177 -11.29 -3.25 16.50
CA VAL A 177 -12.40 -3.91 15.78
C VAL A 177 -12.23 -5.43 15.66
N GLU A 178 -11.00 -5.95 15.53
CA GLU A 178 -10.78 -7.38 15.26
C GLU A 178 -10.53 -8.23 16.52
N LEU A 179 -10.33 -7.59 17.68
CA LEU A 179 -10.08 -8.26 18.97
C LEU A 179 -11.28 -8.21 19.94
N CYS A 180 -12.46 -7.79 19.46
CA CYS A 180 -13.72 -7.79 20.21
C CYS A 180 -14.66 -8.93 19.79
#